data_AF-A0A2V9SYF1-F1
#
_entry.id   AF-A0A2V9SYF1-F1
#
_cell.length_a   1.000
_cell.length_b   1.000
_cell.length_c   1.000
_cell.angle_alpha   90.00
_cell.angle_beta   90.00
_cell.angle_gamma   90.00
#
_symmetry.space_group_name_H-M   'P 1'
#
loop_
_entity.id
_entity.type
_entity.pdbx_description
1 polymer ?
#
loop_
_entity_poly.entity_id
_entity_poly.type
_entity_poly.pdbx_seq_one_letter_code
_entity_poly.pdbx_strand_id
1 'polypeptide(L)'
;MPELPENDPVVSKSYALHYAVAMVLLIASLFWALWDEGWAQRPWIAYQKQWKERYGAFLKTAKSKSARSVSDLEKDSDYQKLEQAARQADAEAKPHRDALQKQIIDLNAKILAVQNVFTDKRAYANAITYEIETDPSASGKKSKQKDLDEYKKKVWTVEYPDGHKEKYDFRQLEEKYNELKDERTKVSAELADVLKPVTEANNKVTEYVSAHLVDLTPSQIEGLQKKTSEWDPTIQQINVAEANIVDRCESCHMGIREPLKLTAASMTPKGQKRPDEYAQAFVSHPEPELLKIHDPDKFGC
;
A
#
# COMPACT_ATOMS: atom_id res chain seq x y z
N MET A 1 -23.63 52.42 57.46
CA MET A 1 -23.12 51.12 56.97
C MET A 1 -23.85 50.04 57.76
N PRO A 2 -24.60 49.12 57.14
CA PRO A 2 -25.28 48.06 57.89
C PRO A 2 -24.26 47.04 58.39
N GLU A 3 -24.38 46.64 59.65
CA GLU A 3 -23.54 45.63 60.30
C GLU A 3 -23.87 44.22 59.76
N LEU A 4 -22.82 43.41 59.53
CA LEU A 4 -22.94 42.01 59.12
C LEU A 4 -23.43 41.15 60.31
N PRO A 5 -24.34 40.19 60.09
CA PRO A 5 -24.93 39.39 61.17
C PRO A 5 -23.90 38.46 61.86
N GLU A 6 -23.95 38.45 63.20
CA GLU A 6 -22.97 37.85 64.12
C GLU A 6 -22.90 36.31 64.10
N ASN A 7 -23.86 35.64 63.46
CA ASN A 7 -23.91 34.17 63.33
C ASN A 7 -24.14 33.75 61.89
N ASP A 8 -23.14 33.99 61.04
CA ASP A 8 -23.09 33.40 59.71
C ASP A 8 -22.73 31.90 59.84
N PRO A 9 -23.60 30.95 59.45
CA PRO A 9 -23.32 29.51 59.49
C PRO A 9 -22.18 29.10 58.56
N VAL A 10 -21.77 29.95 57.63
CA VAL A 10 -20.58 29.77 56.79
C VAL A 10 -19.29 29.98 57.59
N VAL A 11 -19.32 30.83 58.63
CA VAL A 11 -18.15 31.23 59.43
C VAL A 11 -18.09 30.48 60.78
N SER A 12 -19.24 30.00 61.28
CA SER A 12 -19.36 29.38 62.61
C SER A 12 -19.35 27.85 62.63
N LYS A 13 -19.43 27.17 61.46
CA LYS A 13 -19.45 25.70 61.36
C LYS A 13 -18.38 25.18 60.41
N SER A 14 -17.61 24.19 60.85
CA SER A 14 -16.63 23.51 59.99
C SER A 14 -17.31 22.48 59.10
N TYR A 15 -17.37 22.77 57.79
CA TYR A 15 -17.79 21.80 56.77
C TYR A 15 -16.67 20.86 56.32
N ALA A 16 -15.49 20.96 56.94
CA ALA A 16 -14.30 20.21 56.53
C ALA A 16 -14.53 18.69 56.54
N LEU A 17 -15.28 18.16 57.50
CA LEU A 17 -15.61 16.74 57.55
C LEU A 17 -16.53 16.32 56.39
N HIS A 18 -17.53 17.13 56.04
CA HIS A 18 -18.43 16.85 54.92
C HIS A 18 -17.68 16.90 53.58
N TYR A 19 -16.80 17.89 53.39
CA TYR A 19 -15.94 17.96 52.22
C TYR A 19 -14.93 16.82 52.16
N ALA A 20 -14.34 16.41 53.29
CA ALA A 20 -13.43 15.27 53.34
C ALA A 20 -14.14 13.96 52.96
N VAL A 21 -15.35 13.73 53.47
CA VAL A 21 -16.16 12.56 53.10
C VAL A 21 -16.54 12.59 51.62
N ALA A 22 -16.99 13.74 51.10
CA ALA A 22 -17.31 13.89 49.69
C ALA A 22 -16.08 13.66 48.79
N MET A 23 -14.91 14.18 49.19
CA MET A 23 -13.64 13.98 48.48
C MET A 23 -13.24 12.51 48.45
N VAL A 24 -13.33 11.80 49.58
CA VAL A 24 -13.02 10.36 49.64
C VAL A 24 -13.98 9.56 48.75
N LEU A 25 -15.27 9.89 48.75
CA LEU A 25 -16.25 9.24 47.89
C LEU A 25 -16.00 9.49 46.41
N LEU A 26 -15.62 10.71 46.03
CA LEU A 26 -15.26 11.05 44.64
C LEU A 26 -13.98 10.34 44.18
N ILE A 27 -12.99 10.23 45.07
CA ILE A 27 -11.76 9.48 44.77
C ILE A 27 -12.08 7.99 44.61
N ALA A 28 -12.89 7.41 45.50
CA ALA A 28 -13.30 6.02 45.42
C ALA A 28 -14.13 5.73 44.15
N SER A 29 -15.05 6.62 43.77
CA SER A 29 -15.84 6.46 42.55
C SER A 29 -14.99 6.61 41.28
N LEU A 30 -13.97 7.48 41.28
CA LEU A 30 -13.00 7.57 40.20
C LEU A 30 -12.20 6.27 40.05
N PHE A 31 -11.67 5.70 41.14
CA PHE A 31 -10.97 4.43 41.09
C PHE A 31 -11.88 3.28 40.62
N TRP A 32 -13.13 3.26 41.08
CA TRP A 32 -14.12 2.30 40.60
C TRP A 32 -14.39 2.47 39.10
N ALA A 33 -14.58 3.70 38.61
CA ALA A 33 -14.82 3.97 37.21
C ALA A 33 -13.63 3.56 36.33
N LEU A 34 -12.40 3.85 36.75
CA LEU A 34 -11.19 3.43 36.03
C LEU A 34 -11.03 1.90 36.01
N TRP A 35 -11.39 1.22 37.10
CA TRP A 35 -11.40 -0.24 37.16
C TRP A 35 -12.48 -0.85 36.25
N ASP A 36 -13.72 -0.36 36.35
CA ASP A 36 -14.87 -0.80 35.55
C ASP A 36 -14.63 -0.59 34.05
N GLU A 37 -14.07 0.56 33.68
CA GLU A 37 -13.68 0.86 32.30
C GLU A 37 -12.63 -0.12 31.77
N GLY A 38 -11.62 -0.46 32.58
CA GLY A 38 -10.54 -1.36 32.18
C GLY A 38 -10.97 -2.82 32.06
N TRP A 39 -11.90 -3.28 32.89
CA TRP A 39 -12.25 -4.71 33.03
C TRP A 39 -13.65 -5.10 32.56
N ALA A 40 -14.68 -4.29 32.86
CA ALA A 40 -16.07 -4.64 32.57
C ALA A 40 -16.56 -4.04 31.25
N GLN A 41 -16.19 -2.79 30.94
CA GLN A 41 -16.70 -2.08 29.77
C GLN A 41 -15.94 -2.39 28.47
N ARG A 42 -14.83 -3.13 28.55
CA ARG A 42 -13.98 -3.47 27.39
C ARG A 42 -13.83 -4.98 27.17
N PRO A 43 -14.93 -5.76 27.08
CA PRO A 43 -14.87 -7.21 26.88
C PRO A 43 -14.14 -7.59 25.58
N TRP A 44 -14.19 -6.71 24.57
CA TRP A 44 -13.51 -6.86 23.29
C TRP A 44 -11.99 -7.09 23.43
N ILE A 45 -11.33 -6.58 24.49
CA ILE A 45 -9.89 -6.83 24.72
C ILE A 45 -9.64 -8.33 24.93
N ALA A 46 -10.50 -8.99 25.73
CA ALA A 46 -10.39 -10.42 25.98
C ALA A 46 -10.71 -11.23 24.73
N TYR A 47 -11.75 -10.85 23.98
CA TYR A 47 -12.09 -11.45 22.68
C TYR A 47 -10.90 -11.37 21.71
N GLN A 48 -10.30 -10.20 21.54
CA GLN A 48 -9.18 -10.03 20.60
C GLN A 48 -7.91 -10.76 21.03
N LYS A 49 -7.64 -10.89 22.34
CA LYS A 49 -6.54 -11.73 22.85
C LYS A 49 -6.79 -13.21 22.55
N GLN A 50 -8.01 -13.70 22.82
CA GLN A 50 -8.40 -15.08 22.52
C GLN A 50 -8.36 -15.38 21.02
N TRP A 51 -8.82 -14.43 20.20
CA TRP A 51 -8.72 -14.47 18.76
C TRP A 51 -7.27 -14.60 18.30
N LYS A 52 -6.38 -13.72 18.74
CA LYS A 52 -4.95 -13.73 18.38
C LYS A 52 -4.30 -15.08 18.64
N GLU A 53 -4.56 -15.67 19.80
CA GLU A 53 -4.04 -16.99 20.17
C GLU A 53 -4.58 -18.10 19.27
N ARG A 54 -5.91 -18.19 19.13
CA ARG A 54 -6.58 -19.29 18.43
C ARG A 54 -6.38 -19.19 16.91
N TYR A 55 -6.51 -17.99 16.36
CA TYR A 55 -6.27 -17.75 14.94
C TYR A 55 -4.79 -17.96 14.59
N GLY A 56 -3.86 -17.53 15.44
CA GLY A 56 -2.44 -17.85 15.28
C GLY A 56 -2.16 -19.36 15.24
N ALA A 57 -2.82 -20.16 16.09
CA ALA A 57 -2.73 -21.62 16.08
C ALA A 57 -3.36 -22.23 14.82
N PHE A 58 -4.52 -21.72 14.40
CA PHE A 58 -5.17 -22.11 13.14
C PHE A 58 -4.26 -21.85 11.94
N LEU A 59 -3.69 -20.65 11.83
CA LEU A 59 -2.80 -20.26 10.73
C LEU A 59 -1.55 -21.13 10.63
N LYS A 60 -0.98 -21.58 11.75
CA LYS A 60 0.13 -22.57 11.73
C LYS A 60 -0.30 -23.88 11.07
N THR A 61 -1.51 -24.35 11.37
CA THR A 61 -2.07 -25.56 10.77
C THR A 61 -2.39 -25.33 9.29
N ALA A 62 -3.01 -24.21 8.95
CA ALA A 62 -3.32 -23.82 7.58
C ALA A 62 -2.04 -23.72 6.72
N LYS A 63 -0.96 -23.11 7.23
CA LYS A 63 0.35 -23.04 6.55
C LYS A 63 0.87 -24.42 6.20
N SER A 64 0.79 -25.37 7.14
CA SER A 64 1.24 -26.74 6.88
C SER A 64 0.41 -27.47 5.83
N LYS A 65 -0.91 -27.23 5.79
CA LYS A 65 -1.81 -27.79 4.76
C LYS A 65 -1.57 -27.18 3.40
N SER A 66 -1.42 -25.85 3.35
CA SER A 66 -1.09 -25.12 2.13
C SER A 66 0.25 -25.56 1.57
N ALA A 67 1.28 -25.71 2.41
CA ALA A 67 2.59 -26.23 1.97
C ALA A 67 2.52 -27.65 1.38
N ARG A 68 1.64 -28.51 1.90
CA ARG A 68 1.39 -29.84 1.31
C ARG A 68 0.67 -29.73 -0.03
N SER A 69 -0.36 -28.89 -0.12
CA SER A 69 -1.09 -28.64 -1.36
C SER A 69 -0.18 -28.12 -2.46
N VAL A 70 0.70 -27.15 -2.15
CA VAL A 70 1.75 -26.67 -3.06
C VAL A 70 2.70 -27.80 -3.45
N SER A 71 3.18 -28.59 -2.49
CA SER A 71 4.09 -29.71 -2.78
C SER A 71 3.44 -30.80 -3.64
N ASP A 72 2.13 -31.03 -3.49
CA ASP A 72 1.39 -32.00 -4.29
C ASP A 72 1.14 -31.44 -5.70
N LEU A 73 0.89 -30.13 -5.83
CA LEU A 73 0.85 -29.43 -7.12
C LEU A 73 2.21 -29.46 -7.83
N GLU A 74 3.31 -29.31 -7.12
CA GLU A 74 4.68 -29.40 -7.68
C GLU A 74 5.00 -30.79 -8.24
N LYS A 75 4.33 -31.84 -7.74
CA LYS A 75 4.47 -33.21 -8.26
C LYS A 75 3.56 -33.47 -9.46
N ASP A 76 2.61 -32.58 -9.73
CA ASP A 76 1.69 -32.72 -10.84
C ASP A 76 2.43 -32.56 -12.17
N SER A 77 2.18 -33.50 -13.10
CA SER A 77 2.92 -33.55 -14.36
C SER A 77 2.61 -32.36 -15.27
N ASP A 78 1.41 -31.79 -15.18
CA ASP A 78 1.03 -30.65 -16.01
C ASP A 78 1.60 -29.34 -15.43
N TYR A 79 1.65 -29.22 -14.09
CA TYR A 79 2.41 -28.15 -13.45
C TYR A 79 3.89 -28.15 -13.86
N GLN A 80 4.55 -29.31 -13.80
CA GLN A 80 5.98 -29.43 -14.16
C GLN A 80 6.25 -29.04 -15.62
N LYS A 81 5.35 -29.42 -16.55
CA LYS A 81 5.46 -29.01 -17.96
C LYS A 81 5.34 -27.50 -18.12
N LEU A 82 4.39 -26.88 -17.42
CA LEU A 82 4.19 -25.43 -17.45
C LEU A 82 5.40 -24.68 -16.87
N GLU A 83 5.92 -25.14 -15.74
CA GLU A 83 7.11 -24.57 -15.12
C GLU A 83 8.35 -24.72 -16.03
N GLN A 84 8.53 -25.90 -16.64
CA GLN A 84 9.60 -26.14 -17.59
C GLN A 84 9.49 -25.22 -18.82
N ALA A 85 8.29 -25.05 -19.37
CA ALA A 85 8.04 -24.15 -20.49
C ALA A 85 8.35 -22.69 -20.13
N ALA A 86 7.98 -22.24 -18.93
CA ALA A 86 8.30 -20.90 -18.43
C ALA A 86 9.81 -20.70 -18.26
N ARG A 87 10.51 -21.68 -17.69
CA ARG A 87 11.98 -21.65 -17.55
C ARG A 87 12.69 -21.65 -18.90
N GLN A 88 12.19 -22.43 -19.87
CA GLN A 88 12.73 -22.45 -21.24
C GLN A 88 12.53 -21.10 -21.93
N ALA A 89 11.31 -20.54 -21.87
CA ALA A 89 11.03 -19.22 -22.42
C ALA A 89 11.92 -18.13 -21.82
N ASP A 90 12.15 -18.13 -20.50
CA ASP A 90 13.07 -17.18 -19.85
C ASP A 90 14.52 -17.40 -20.31
N ALA A 91 14.98 -18.66 -20.38
CA ALA A 91 16.33 -18.99 -20.82
C ALA A 91 16.60 -18.57 -22.28
N GLU A 92 15.61 -18.75 -23.16
CA GLU A 92 15.66 -18.35 -24.57
C GLU A 92 15.63 -16.83 -24.72
N ALA A 93 14.79 -16.13 -23.95
CA ALA A 93 14.68 -14.68 -23.98
C ALA A 93 15.86 -13.97 -23.31
N LYS A 94 16.54 -14.61 -22.36
CA LYS A 94 17.58 -14.01 -21.52
C LYS A 94 18.70 -13.30 -22.29
N PRO A 95 19.35 -13.90 -23.31
CA PRO A 95 20.41 -13.21 -24.06
C PRO A 95 19.93 -11.93 -24.75
N HIS A 96 18.76 -11.99 -25.42
CA HIS A 96 18.19 -10.82 -26.10
C HIS A 96 17.73 -9.76 -25.11
N ARG A 97 17.03 -10.17 -24.04
CA ARG A 97 16.60 -9.28 -22.96
C ARG A 97 17.80 -8.53 -22.36
N ASP A 98 18.84 -9.26 -21.97
CA ASP A 98 20.01 -8.69 -21.31
C ASP A 98 20.76 -7.73 -22.28
N ALA A 99 20.81 -8.04 -23.59
CA ALA A 99 21.37 -7.16 -24.61
C ALA A 99 20.55 -5.87 -24.82
N LEU A 100 19.23 -5.98 -24.97
CA LEU A 100 18.33 -4.84 -25.16
C LEU A 100 18.27 -3.94 -23.92
N GLN A 101 18.30 -4.53 -22.71
CA GLN A 101 18.40 -3.76 -21.46
C GLN A 101 19.69 -2.95 -21.40
N LYS A 102 20.82 -3.53 -21.81
CA LYS A 102 22.09 -2.80 -21.89
C LYS A 102 22.01 -1.64 -22.89
N GLN A 103 21.38 -1.84 -24.05
CA GLN A 103 21.16 -0.76 -25.03
C GLN A 103 20.27 0.35 -24.45
N ILE A 104 19.20 0.02 -23.74
CA ILE A 104 18.33 1.00 -23.08
C ILE A 104 19.10 1.83 -22.05
N ILE A 105 19.97 1.18 -21.25
CA ILE A 105 20.81 1.88 -20.26
C ILE A 105 21.76 2.86 -20.96
N ASP A 106 22.43 2.43 -22.03
CA ASP A 106 23.32 3.28 -22.83
C ASP A 106 22.57 4.46 -23.47
N LEU A 107 21.41 4.20 -24.09
CA LEU A 107 20.56 5.23 -24.69
C LEU A 107 20.07 6.23 -23.64
N ASN A 108 19.65 5.79 -22.46
CA ASN A 108 19.26 6.71 -21.38
C ASN A 108 20.41 7.62 -20.95
N ALA A 109 21.64 7.10 -20.88
CA ALA A 109 22.81 7.90 -20.54
C ALA A 109 23.13 8.93 -21.64
N LYS A 110 23.02 8.56 -22.92
CA LYS A 110 23.15 9.48 -24.06
C LYS A 110 22.05 10.54 -24.09
N ILE A 111 20.79 10.16 -23.85
CA ILE A 111 19.65 11.08 -23.73
C ILE A 111 19.93 12.11 -22.63
N LEU A 112 20.39 11.67 -21.46
CA LEU A 112 20.70 12.55 -20.34
C LEU A 112 21.82 13.55 -20.69
N ALA A 113 22.89 13.09 -21.36
CA ALA A 113 23.98 13.95 -21.80
C ALA A 113 23.49 15.07 -22.74
N VAL A 114 22.69 14.74 -23.75
CA VAL A 114 22.10 15.72 -24.67
C VAL A 114 21.11 16.61 -23.94
N GLN A 115 20.25 16.04 -23.09
CA GLN A 115 19.22 16.76 -22.34
C GLN A 115 19.82 17.82 -21.41
N ASN A 116 20.94 17.53 -20.75
CA ASN A 116 21.60 18.47 -19.85
C ASN A 116 22.02 19.76 -20.57
N VAL A 117 22.46 19.66 -21.83
CA VAL A 117 22.79 20.82 -22.64
C VAL A 117 21.52 21.44 -23.22
N PHE A 118 20.67 20.62 -23.85
CA PHE A 118 19.50 21.08 -24.61
C PHE A 118 18.45 21.77 -23.74
N THR A 119 18.20 21.31 -22.51
CA THR A 119 17.15 21.86 -21.63
C THR A 119 17.37 23.35 -21.36
N ASP A 120 18.58 23.73 -21.01
CA ASP A 120 18.95 25.13 -20.75
C ASP A 120 18.84 25.99 -22.02
N LYS A 121 19.33 25.47 -23.16
CA LYS A 121 19.25 26.21 -24.43
C LYS A 121 17.81 26.38 -24.92
N ARG A 122 16.98 25.35 -24.73
CA ARG A 122 15.54 25.39 -25.02
C ARG A 122 14.82 26.39 -24.13
N ALA A 123 15.13 26.43 -22.83
CA ALA A 123 14.55 27.42 -21.92
C ALA A 123 14.87 28.85 -22.36
N TYR A 124 16.13 29.13 -22.73
CA TYR A 124 16.53 30.45 -23.23
C TYR A 124 15.85 30.82 -24.56
N ALA A 125 15.81 29.90 -25.52
CA ALA A 125 15.13 30.12 -26.80
C ALA A 125 13.63 30.38 -26.61
N ASN A 126 12.98 29.67 -25.69
CA ASN A 126 11.57 29.86 -25.35
C ASN A 126 11.34 31.21 -24.67
N ALA A 127 12.25 31.66 -23.79
CA ALA A 127 12.17 32.97 -23.15
C ALA A 127 12.21 34.10 -24.20
N ILE A 128 13.16 34.07 -25.14
CA ILE A 128 13.21 35.05 -26.23
C ILE A 128 11.95 34.97 -27.11
N THR A 129 11.47 33.75 -27.39
CA THR A 129 10.23 33.57 -28.17
C THR A 129 9.03 34.24 -27.48
N TYR A 130 8.89 34.06 -26.18
CA TYR A 130 7.85 34.73 -25.39
C TYR A 130 8.01 36.25 -25.40
N GLU A 131 9.25 36.77 -25.28
CA GLU A 131 9.51 38.20 -25.40
C GLU A 131 9.13 38.75 -26.79
N ILE A 132 9.35 38.00 -27.87
CA ILE A 132 8.90 38.38 -29.23
C ILE A 132 7.36 38.43 -29.31
N GLU A 133 6.69 37.44 -28.72
CA GLU A 133 5.23 37.37 -28.73
C GLU A 133 4.61 38.54 -27.96
N THR A 134 5.21 38.94 -26.83
CA THR A 134 4.69 39.94 -25.89
C THR A 134 5.17 41.38 -26.12
N ASP A 135 6.19 41.61 -26.94
CA ASP A 135 6.69 42.97 -27.23
C ASP A 135 5.65 43.79 -28.04
N PRO A 136 5.25 45.00 -27.60
CA PRO A 136 4.31 45.83 -28.35
C PRO A 136 4.92 46.49 -29.60
N SER A 137 6.26 46.50 -29.76
CA SER A 137 6.97 47.18 -30.84
C SER A 137 7.37 46.23 -31.97
N ALA A 138 6.97 46.56 -33.22
CA ALA A 138 7.36 45.80 -34.41
C ALA A 138 8.89 45.79 -34.64
N SER A 139 9.60 46.88 -34.32
CA SER A 139 11.06 46.93 -34.39
C SER A 139 11.72 46.12 -33.27
N GLY A 140 11.12 46.11 -32.08
CA GLY A 140 11.55 45.28 -30.94
C GLY A 140 11.45 43.79 -31.25
N LYS A 141 10.33 43.35 -31.83
CA LYS A 141 10.14 41.97 -32.32
C LYS A 141 11.20 41.57 -33.34
N LYS A 142 11.48 42.42 -34.33
CA LYS A 142 12.47 42.13 -35.37
C LYS A 142 13.89 42.02 -34.82
N SER A 143 14.25 42.85 -33.84
CA SER A 143 15.55 42.76 -33.16
C SER A 143 15.68 41.44 -32.40
N LYS A 144 14.70 41.10 -31.56
CA LYS A 144 14.70 39.85 -30.78
C LYS A 144 14.66 38.59 -31.66
N GLN A 145 13.97 38.64 -32.81
CA GLN A 145 14.00 37.57 -33.79
C GLN A 145 15.42 37.33 -34.33
N LYS A 146 16.16 38.41 -34.62
CA LYS A 146 17.55 38.31 -35.04
C LYS A 146 18.42 37.70 -33.94
N ASP A 147 18.22 38.10 -32.69
CA ASP A 147 18.94 37.55 -31.53
C ASP A 147 18.65 36.05 -31.34
N LEU A 148 17.39 35.63 -31.55
CA LEU A 148 16.99 34.22 -31.53
C LEU A 148 17.66 33.43 -32.66
N ASP A 149 17.68 33.98 -33.88
CA ASP A 149 18.29 33.34 -35.04
C ASP A 149 19.82 33.21 -34.89
N GLU A 150 20.47 34.22 -34.31
CA GLU A 150 21.89 34.18 -33.96
C GLU A 150 22.16 33.17 -32.84
N TYR A 151 21.29 33.12 -31.82
CA TYR A 151 21.40 32.16 -30.73
C TYR A 151 21.29 30.72 -31.24
N LYS A 152 20.31 30.43 -32.12
CA LYS A 152 20.10 29.10 -32.68
C LYS A 152 21.26 28.60 -33.54
N LYS A 153 22.06 29.51 -34.11
CA LYS A 153 23.28 29.20 -34.88
C LYS A 153 24.52 28.93 -34.00
N LYS A 154 24.47 29.25 -32.70
CA LYS A 154 25.57 28.92 -31.79
C LYS A 154 25.67 27.41 -31.64
N VAL A 155 26.90 26.92 -31.48
CA VAL A 155 27.17 25.49 -31.27
C VAL A 155 27.54 25.25 -29.81
N TRP A 156 27.03 24.15 -29.26
CA TRP A 156 27.31 23.69 -27.91
C TRP A 156 27.90 22.28 -27.94
N THR A 157 28.86 22.04 -27.05
CA THR A 157 29.50 20.74 -26.91
C THR A 157 28.68 19.86 -25.97
N VAL A 158 28.30 18.67 -26.42
CA VAL A 158 27.79 17.59 -25.59
C VAL A 158 28.92 16.60 -25.33
N GLU A 159 29.08 16.20 -24.08
CA GLU A 159 30.03 15.15 -23.66
C GLU A 159 29.24 13.90 -23.30
N TYR A 160 29.53 12.82 -24.02
CA TYR A 160 28.81 11.56 -23.89
C TYR A 160 29.49 10.61 -22.88
N PRO A 161 28.78 9.56 -22.40
CA PRO A 161 29.30 8.66 -21.36
C PRO A 161 30.57 7.89 -21.74
N ASP A 162 30.86 7.73 -23.02
CA ASP A 162 32.07 7.11 -23.57
C ASP A 162 33.26 8.10 -23.68
N GLY A 163 33.07 9.35 -23.24
CA GLY A 163 34.06 10.42 -23.31
C GLY A 163 34.15 11.11 -24.66
N HIS A 164 33.35 10.71 -25.67
CA HIS A 164 33.33 11.43 -26.93
C HIS A 164 32.60 12.77 -26.78
N LYS A 165 33.05 13.75 -27.55
CA LYS A 165 32.50 15.11 -27.54
C LYS A 165 32.04 15.48 -28.94
N GLU A 166 30.79 15.90 -29.06
CA GLU A 166 30.23 16.36 -30.32
C GLU A 166 29.62 17.74 -30.16
N LYS A 167 29.65 18.54 -31.23
CA LYS A 167 29.13 19.91 -31.22
C LYS A 167 27.85 19.97 -32.03
N TYR A 168 26.83 20.57 -31.45
CA TYR A 168 25.51 20.69 -32.06
C TYR A 168 25.02 22.13 -32.00
N ASP A 169 24.37 22.59 -33.06
CA ASP A 169 23.52 23.78 -33.01
C ASP A 169 22.17 23.48 -32.33
N PHE A 170 21.29 24.49 -32.20
CA PHE A 170 20.04 24.34 -31.44
C PHE A 170 19.11 23.29 -32.07
N ARG A 171 19.03 23.29 -33.40
CA ARG A 171 18.17 22.38 -34.15
C ARG A 171 18.74 20.97 -34.08
N GLN A 172 20.04 20.82 -34.22
CA GLN A 172 20.73 19.54 -34.11
C GLN A 172 20.59 18.93 -32.70
N LEU A 173 20.61 19.75 -31.63
CA LEU A 173 20.35 19.25 -30.27
C LEU A 173 18.92 18.70 -30.13
N GLU A 174 17.93 19.38 -30.69
CA GLU A 174 16.54 18.94 -30.67
C GLU A 174 16.34 17.66 -31.50
N GLU A 175 16.85 17.65 -32.73
CA GLU A 175 16.84 16.47 -33.62
C GLU A 175 17.50 15.28 -32.91
N LYS A 176 18.71 15.47 -32.37
CA LYS A 176 19.44 14.39 -31.68
C LYS A 176 18.74 13.89 -30.42
N TYR A 177 18.15 14.79 -29.63
CA TYR A 177 17.39 14.41 -28.43
C TYR A 177 16.16 13.57 -28.79
N ASN A 178 15.43 13.96 -29.83
CA ASN A 178 14.25 13.23 -30.30
C ASN A 178 14.63 11.88 -30.93
N GLU A 179 15.68 11.84 -31.76
CA GLU A 179 16.21 10.60 -32.33
C GLU A 179 16.56 9.56 -31.26
N LEU A 180 17.31 9.97 -30.23
CA LEU A 180 17.68 9.07 -29.14
C LEU A 180 16.47 8.55 -28.36
N LYS A 181 15.45 9.39 -28.16
CA LYS A 181 14.19 8.97 -27.53
C LYS A 181 13.39 8.01 -28.40
N ASP A 182 13.35 8.23 -29.71
CA ASP A 182 12.69 7.35 -30.65
C ASP A 182 13.38 5.99 -30.71
N GLU A 183 14.71 5.98 -30.74
CA GLU A 183 15.52 4.77 -30.66
C GLU A 183 15.26 4.00 -29.35
N ARG A 184 15.31 4.70 -28.20
CA ARG A 184 14.99 4.09 -26.90
C ARG A 184 13.59 3.49 -26.89
N THR A 185 12.62 4.16 -27.52
CA THR A 185 11.23 3.68 -27.61
C THR A 185 11.15 2.42 -28.46
N LYS A 186 11.85 2.36 -29.60
CA LYS A 186 11.91 1.15 -30.45
C LYS A 186 12.54 -0.03 -29.71
N VAL A 187 13.68 0.16 -29.06
CA VAL A 187 14.36 -0.89 -28.27
C VAL A 187 13.48 -1.36 -27.10
N SER A 188 12.73 -0.44 -26.47
CA SER A 188 11.78 -0.80 -25.41
C SER A 188 10.61 -1.63 -25.93
N ALA A 189 10.12 -1.34 -27.15
CA ALA A 189 9.07 -2.12 -27.79
C ALA A 189 9.57 -3.53 -28.16
N GLU A 190 10.78 -3.63 -28.71
CA GLU A 190 11.43 -4.91 -29.00
C GLU A 190 11.65 -5.74 -27.72
N LEU A 191 12.07 -5.10 -26.64
CA LEU A 191 12.19 -5.76 -25.33
C LEU A 191 10.84 -6.30 -24.85
N ALA A 192 9.75 -5.54 -25.05
CA ALA A 192 8.41 -6.03 -24.72
C ALA A 192 8.03 -7.25 -25.58
N ASP A 193 8.35 -7.24 -26.87
CA ASP A 193 8.10 -8.38 -27.77
C ASP A 193 8.89 -9.64 -27.36
N VAL A 194 10.16 -9.48 -26.99
CA VAL A 194 11.01 -10.57 -26.46
C VAL A 194 10.45 -11.15 -25.17
N LEU A 195 9.82 -10.33 -24.33
CA LEU A 195 9.25 -10.75 -23.05
C LEU A 195 7.84 -11.35 -23.17
N LYS A 196 7.12 -11.16 -24.28
CA LYS A 196 5.75 -11.70 -24.45
C LYS A 196 5.66 -13.20 -24.16
N PRO A 197 6.50 -14.09 -24.74
CA PRO A 197 6.43 -15.52 -24.46
C PRO A 197 6.70 -15.86 -22.99
N VAL A 198 7.61 -15.12 -22.35
CA VAL A 198 7.93 -15.29 -20.93
C VAL A 198 6.73 -14.92 -20.06
N THR A 199 6.08 -13.78 -20.35
CA THR A 199 4.87 -13.35 -19.65
C THR A 199 3.72 -14.34 -19.86
N GLU A 200 3.48 -14.79 -21.09
CA GLU A 200 2.44 -15.78 -21.39
C GLU A 200 2.68 -17.11 -20.67
N ALA A 201 3.91 -17.61 -20.64
CA ALA A 201 4.24 -18.86 -19.94
C ALA A 201 4.07 -18.72 -18.42
N ASN A 202 4.50 -17.59 -17.83
CA ASN A 202 4.31 -17.31 -16.40
C ASN A 202 2.83 -17.13 -16.03
N ASN A 203 2.04 -16.52 -16.92
CA ASN A 203 0.59 -16.39 -16.72
C ASN A 203 -0.06 -17.77 -16.69
N LYS A 204 0.29 -18.70 -17.59
CA LYS A 204 -0.21 -20.08 -17.56
C LYS A 204 0.14 -20.80 -16.27
N VAL A 205 1.37 -20.64 -15.77
CA VAL A 205 1.76 -21.20 -14.45
C VAL A 205 0.90 -20.60 -13.34
N THR A 206 0.72 -19.28 -13.33
CA THR A 206 -0.07 -18.57 -12.31
C THR A 206 -1.55 -18.96 -12.35
N GLU A 207 -2.15 -19.05 -13.54
CA GLU A 207 -3.52 -19.50 -13.75
C GLU A 207 -3.70 -20.95 -13.29
N TYR A 208 -2.76 -21.83 -13.62
CA TYR A 208 -2.80 -23.22 -13.17
C TYR A 208 -2.73 -23.32 -11.65
N VAL A 209 -1.79 -22.60 -11.03
CA VAL A 209 -1.67 -22.46 -9.56
C VAL A 209 -2.98 -21.94 -8.98
N SER A 210 -3.55 -20.87 -9.52
CA SER A 210 -4.80 -20.28 -9.02
C SER A 210 -6.01 -21.20 -9.17
N ALA A 211 -6.06 -22.02 -10.21
CA ALA A 211 -7.17 -22.95 -10.46
C ALA A 211 -7.08 -24.22 -9.59
N HIS A 212 -5.87 -24.63 -9.21
CA HIS A 212 -5.62 -25.89 -8.51
C HIS A 212 -5.28 -25.71 -7.02
N LEU A 213 -4.85 -24.52 -6.59
CA LEU A 213 -4.78 -24.18 -5.17
C LEU A 213 -6.15 -23.75 -4.68
N VAL A 214 -6.78 -24.65 -3.95
CA VAL A 214 -8.07 -24.45 -3.29
C VAL A 214 -7.97 -23.45 -2.12
N ASP A 215 -6.77 -23.23 -1.58
CA ASP A 215 -6.51 -22.43 -0.38
C ASP A 215 -5.38 -21.40 -0.61
N LEU A 216 -5.27 -20.44 0.32
CA LEU A 216 -4.18 -19.45 0.34
C LEU A 216 -2.80 -20.09 0.27
N THR A 217 -1.86 -19.41 -0.40
CA THR A 217 -0.46 -19.85 -0.48
C THR A 217 0.26 -19.73 0.87
N PRO A 218 1.41 -20.43 1.07
CA PRO A 218 2.15 -20.33 2.32
C PRO A 218 2.62 -18.91 2.65
N SER A 219 2.92 -18.10 1.63
CA SER A 219 3.32 -16.69 1.79
C SER A 219 2.15 -15.79 2.19
N GLN A 220 0.96 -16.00 1.63
CA GLN A 220 -0.25 -15.29 2.05
C GLN A 220 -0.60 -15.60 3.52
N ILE A 221 -0.49 -16.87 3.92
CA ILE A 221 -0.73 -17.28 5.31
C ILE A 221 0.32 -16.67 6.25
N GLU A 222 1.57 -16.58 5.83
CA GLU A 222 2.63 -15.92 6.61
C GLU A 222 2.36 -14.41 6.82
N GLY A 223 1.82 -13.73 5.81
CA GLY A 223 1.32 -12.37 5.95
C GLY A 223 0.23 -12.25 7.03
N LEU A 224 -0.73 -13.18 7.05
CA LEU A 224 -1.77 -13.24 8.08
C LEU A 224 -1.21 -13.56 9.47
N GLN A 225 -0.19 -14.42 9.56
CA GLN A 225 0.50 -14.72 10.82
C GLN A 225 1.18 -13.48 11.37
N LYS A 226 1.89 -12.74 10.51
CA LYS A 226 2.54 -11.49 10.90
C LYS A 226 1.51 -10.46 11.39
N LYS A 227 0.48 -10.18 10.58
CA LYS A 227 -0.65 -9.30 10.94
C LYS A 227 -1.22 -9.65 12.31
N THR A 228 -1.51 -10.94 12.53
CA THR A 228 -2.09 -11.42 13.80
C THR A 228 -1.11 -11.30 14.97
N SER A 229 0.18 -11.57 14.76
CA SER A 229 1.21 -11.50 15.80
C SER A 229 1.50 -10.07 16.25
N GLU A 230 1.48 -9.13 15.33
CA GLU A 230 1.72 -7.70 15.56
C GLU A 230 0.44 -6.98 16.02
N TRP A 231 -0.72 -7.64 15.94
CA TRP A 231 -1.99 -7.06 16.36
C TRP A 231 -2.04 -6.77 17.86
N ASP A 232 -2.32 -5.51 18.20
CA ASP A 232 -2.64 -5.08 19.54
C ASP A 232 -4.15 -4.85 19.69
N PRO A 233 -4.77 -5.31 20.81
CA PRO A 233 -6.20 -5.16 20.99
C PRO A 233 -6.64 -3.70 20.92
N THR A 234 -7.51 -3.39 19.97
CA THR A 234 -8.09 -2.05 19.78
C THR A 234 -9.55 -2.16 19.37
N ILE A 235 -10.36 -1.17 19.72
CA ILE A 235 -11.77 -1.15 19.26
C ILE A 235 -11.77 -1.06 17.73
N GLN A 236 -12.36 -2.06 17.10
CA GLN A 236 -12.67 -2.02 15.68
C GLN A 236 -14.01 -1.33 15.50
N GLN A 237 -14.00 -0.23 14.75
CA GLN A 237 -15.17 0.60 14.54
C GLN A 237 -15.35 0.90 13.06
N ILE A 238 -16.55 0.67 12.57
CA ILE A 238 -17.01 1.12 11.27
C ILE A 238 -17.80 2.41 11.47
N ASN A 239 -17.50 3.44 10.70
CA ASN A 239 -18.25 4.69 10.69
C ASN A 239 -18.95 4.87 9.33
N VAL A 240 -20.27 4.73 9.35
CA VAL A 240 -21.13 5.02 8.20
C VAL A 240 -21.55 6.48 8.27
N ALA A 241 -20.76 7.36 7.65
CA ALA A 241 -20.94 8.81 7.74
C ALA A 241 -22.31 9.28 7.24
N GLU A 242 -22.83 8.62 6.21
CA GLU A 242 -24.12 8.95 5.57
C GLU A 242 -25.32 8.67 6.47
N ALA A 243 -25.21 7.64 7.33
CA ALA A 243 -26.23 7.28 8.32
C ALA A 243 -25.92 7.84 9.72
N ASN A 244 -24.74 8.43 9.91
CA ASN A 244 -24.20 8.82 11.22
C ASN A 244 -24.23 7.67 12.25
N ILE A 245 -23.91 6.45 11.81
CA ILE A 245 -23.89 5.24 12.63
C ILE A 245 -22.44 4.80 12.85
N VAL A 246 -22.13 4.43 14.10
CA VAL A 246 -20.87 3.82 14.48
C VAL A 246 -21.13 2.39 14.94
N ASP A 247 -20.62 1.42 14.20
CA ASP A 247 -20.73 0.00 14.50
C ASP A 247 -19.40 -0.53 15.06
N ARG A 248 -19.47 -1.47 16.00
CA ARG A 248 -18.32 -2.13 16.65
C ARG A 248 -18.39 -3.65 16.57
N CYS A 249 -19.25 -4.24 15.75
CA CYS A 249 -19.41 -5.69 15.59
C CYS A 249 -18.06 -6.42 15.41
N GLU A 250 -17.16 -5.87 14.60
CA GLU A 250 -15.84 -6.46 14.34
C GLU A 250 -14.93 -6.50 15.58
N SER A 251 -15.20 -5.70 16.62
CA SER A 251 -14.40 -5.70 17.85
C SER A 251 -14.41 -7.05 18.57
N CYS A 252 -15.50 -7.82 18.41
CA CYS A 252 -15.66 -9.17 18.95
C CYS A 252 -15.74 -10.24 17.86
N HIS A 253 -16.23 -9.90 16.66
CA HIS A 253 -16.38 -10.81 15.51
C HIS A 253 -15.21 -10.75 14.52
N MET A 254 -13.98 -10.85 15.04
CA MET A 254 -12.73 -10.67 14.29
C MET A 254 -12.57 -11.59 13.05
N GLY A 255 -13.26 -12.74 13.02
CA GLY A 255 -13.17 -13.70 11.92
C GLY A 255 -14.03 -13.37 10.71
N ILE A 256 -14.94 -12.41 10.82
CA ILE A 256 -16.00 -12.21 9.82
C ILE A 256 -15.46 -11.83 8.44
N ARG A 257 -14.34 -11.09 8.39
CA ARG A 257 -13.66 -10.61 7.17
C ARG A 257 -12.36 -11.34 6.84
N GLU A 258 -11.99 -12.37 7.60
CA GLU A 258 -10.75 -13.09 7.29
C GLU A 258 -10.90 -13.93 6.01
N PRO A 259 -9.86 -13.99 5.17
CA PRO A 259 -9.92 -14.66 3.86
C PRO A 259 -9.97 -16.19 3.96
N LEU A 260 -9.61 -16.75 5.11
CA LEU A 260 -9.72 -18.18 5.37
C LEU A 260 -11.08 -18.49 5.99
N LYS A 261 -11.70 -19.60 5.58
CA LYS A 261 -12.97 -20.04 6.17
C LYS A 261 -12.74 -20.55 7.60
N LEU A 262 -13.34 -19.86 8.55
CA LEU A 262 -13.26 -20.15 9.98
C LEU A 262 -14.59 -20.70 10.47
N THR A 263 -14.50 -21.83 11.16
CA THR A 263 -15.62 -22.49 11.82
C THR A 263 -15.43 -22.46 13.33
N ALA A 264 -16.52 -22.61 14.08
CA ALA A 264 -16.45 -22.70 15.54
C ALA A 264 -15.57 -23.90 15.98
N ALA A 265 -15.59 -24.99 15.23
CA ALA A 265 -14.70 -26.13 15.47
C ALA A 265 -13.21 -25.75 15.31
N SER A 266 -12.85 -24.99 14.27
CA SER A 266 -11.46 -24.53 14.08
C SER A 266 -10.99 -23.48 15.10
N MET A 267 -11.92 -22.83 15.78
CA MET A 267 -11.65 -21.82 16.83
C MET A 267 -11.83 -22.36 18.24
N THR A 268 -12.05 -23.67 18.39
CA THR A 268 -12.17 -24.32 19.70
C THR A 268 -10.83 -24.25 20.44
N PRO A 269 -10.81 -23.92 21.75
CA PRO A 269 -9.58 -23.87 22.53
C PRO A 269 -8.83 -25.20 22.51
N LYS A 270 -7.50 -25.14 22.57
CA LYS A 270 -6.67 -26.34 22.67
C LYS A 270 -7.07 -27.16 23.89
N GLY A 271 -7.37 -28.44 23.69
CA GLY A 271 -7.76 -29.37 24.75
C GLY A 271 -9.26 -29.43 25.05
N GLN A 272 -10.08 -28.58 24.43
CA GLN A 272 -11.53 -28.65 24.54
C GLN A 272 -12.16 -29.44 23.38
N LYS A 273 -13.27 -30.12 23.67
CA LYS A 273 -14.00 -30.95 22.68
C LYS A 273 -15.17 -30.25 22.02
N ARG A 274 -15.62 -29.11 22.56
CA ARG A 274 -16.78 -28.36 22.06
C ARG A 274 -16.41 -26.88 21.91
N PRO A 275 -16.94 -26.19 20.89
CA PRO A 275 -16.77 -24.75 20.75
C PRO A 275 -17.41 -24.00 21.93
N ASP A 276 -16.69 -23.00 22.44
CA ASP A 276 -17.18 -22.04 23.42
C ASP A 276 -17.76 -20.78 22.72
N GLU A 277 -18.23 -19.81 23.50
CA GLU A 277 -18.80 -18.56 22.97
C GLU A 277 -17.81 -17.77 22.10
N TYR A 278 -16.54 -17.74 22.51
CA TYR A 278 -15.45 -17.16 21.71
C TYR A 278 -15.34 -17.84 20.34
N ALA A 279 -15.34 -19.17 20.30
CA ALA A 279 -15.24 -19.91 19.05
C ALA A 279 -16.42 -19.63 18.11
N GLN A 280 -17.62 -19.41 18.64
CA GLN A 280 -18.79 -19.01 17.86
C GLN A 280 -18.67 -17.57 17.34
N ALA A 281 -18.07 -16.66 18.10
CA ALA A 281 -17.86 -15.28 17.66
C ALA A 281 -16.77 -15.14 16.58
N PHE A 282 -15.79 -16.05 16.56
CA PHE A 282 -14.61 -16.01 15.69
C PHE A 282 -14.79 -16.69 14.32
N VAL A 283 -16.02 -16.98 13.92
CA VAL A 283 -16.32 -17.62 12.64
C VAL A 283 -16.26 -16.61 11.50
N SER A 284 -16.06 -17.11 10.28
CA SER A 284 -16.18 -16.30 9.07
C SER A 284 -17.63 -15.97 8.77
N HIS A 285 -17.84 -14.94 7.94
CA HIS A 285 -19.16 -14.68 7.38
C HIS A 285 -19.70 -15.96 6.69
N PRO A 286 -20.98 -16.34 6.90
CA PRO A 286 -21.56 -17.52 6.27
C PRO A 286 -21.44 -17.51 4.74
N GLU A 287 -21.51 -16.31 4.16
CA GLU A 287 -21.41 -16.06 2.72
C GLU A 287 -20.43 -14.89 2.45
N PRO A 288 -19.09 -15.12 2.42
CA PRO A 288 -18.10 -14.05 2.31
C PRO A 288 -18.23 -13.21 1.04
N GLU A 289 -18.76 -13.80 -0.04
CA GLU A 289 -18.98 -13.11 -1.30
C GLU A 289 -20.01 -11.97 -1.19
N LEU A 290 -20.94 -12.06 -0.23
CA LEU A 290 -21.90 -10.97 0.03
C LEU A 290 -21.21 -9.71 0.53
N LEU A 291 -20.06 -9.81 1.21
CA LEU A 291 -19.31 -8.65 1.69
C LEU A 291 -18.77 -7.78 0.55
N LYS A 292 -18.70 -8.31 -0.68
CA LYS A 292 -18.30 -7.54 -1.88
C LYS A 292 -19.43 -6.64 -2.40
N ILE A 293 -20.68 -7.05 -2.19
CA ILE A 293 -21.87 -6.31 -2.64
C ILE A 293 -22.55 -5.53 -1.50
N HIS A 294 -22.37 -5.98 -0.26
CA HIS A 294 -22.74 -5.32 0.98
C HIS A 294 -21.47 -5.03 1.76
N ASP A 295 -20.78 -3.96 1.36
CA ASP A 295 -19.54 -3.50 1.99
C ASP A 295 -19.81 -3.01 3.43
N PRO A 296 -19.30 -3.69 4.47
CA PRO A 296 -19.50 -3.28 5.85
C PRO A 296 -19.02 -1.85 6.10
N ASP A 297 -17.97 -1.39 5.40
CA ASP A 297 -17.44 -0.04 5.59
C ASP A 297 -18.43 1.05 5.11
N LYS A 298 -19.42 0.68 4.28
CA LYS A 298 -20.50 1.56 3.81
C LYS A 298 -21.82 1.34 4.52
N PHE A 299 -22.14 0.12 4.91
CA PHE A 299 -23.48 -0.23 5.41
C PHE A 299 -23.51 -0.61 6.89
N GLY A 300 -22.36 -0.80 7.53
CA GLY A 300 -22.25 -1.46 8.84
C GLY A 300 -22.30 -2.99 8.72
N CYS A 301 -22.04 -3.69 9.81
CA CYS A 301 -22.24 -5.15 9.90
C CYS A 301 -23.70 -5.51 10.21
#